data_AF-A0A368F3R6-F1
#
_entry.id   AF-A0A368F3R6-F1
#
_cell.length_a   1.000
_cell.length_b   1.000
_cell.length_c   1.000
_cell.angle_alpha   90.00
_cell.angle_beta   90.00
_cell.angle_gamma   90.00
#
_symmetry.space_group_name_H-M   'P 1'
#
loop_
_entity.id
_entity.type
_entity.pdbx_description
1 polymer ?
#
loop_
_entity_poly.entity_id
_entity_poly.type
_entity_poly.pdbx_seq_one_letter_code
_entity_poly.pdbx_strand_id
1 'polypeptide(L)'
;MSADSAGIIKIWTLATMEADTSIEAHNDKIWTLLVNHDESEYVTAGTDGRIVLWKDVSEERKLEEEAKAKKRMEEEQTLNNLLEQDRFQEALEFALGLVRPFCALKVIDRLIDGDELMPALMKLDKQRIQILLDFATQWNTNSRTSLASQNVLNCILKSLPPDELLELPNIRSVVESFIPYTKRWAHGTSQQSSPRRLVTKFHLESNAT
;
A
#
# COMPACT_ATOMS: atom_id res chain seq x y z
N MET A 1 -22.17 -24.85 -14.31
CA MET A 1 -21.01 -25.52 -13.68
C MET A 1 -20.72 -26.82 -14.42
N SER A 2 -19.45 -27.18 -14.62
CA SER A 2 -19.04 -28.45 -15.25
C SER A 2 -18.01 -29.18 -14.39
N ALA A 3 -18.04 -30.50 -14.35
CA ALA A 3 -17.06 -31.34 -13.64
C ALA A 3 -16.22 -32.18 -14.62
N ASP A 4 -14.97 -32.42 -14.26
CA ASP A 4 -14.00 -33.19 -15.06
C ASP A 4 -13.60 -34.51 -14.37
N SER A 5 -13.16 -35.46 -15.18
CA SER A 5 -12.45 -36.68 -14.81
C SER A 5 -11.17 -36.47 -14.00
N ALA A 6 -10.58 -35.27 -14.06
CA ALA A 6 -9.42 -34.88 -13.28
C ALA A 6 -9.74 -34.40 -11.84
N GLY A 7 -11.01 -34.45 -11.40
CA GLY A 7 -11.38 -33.97 -10.05
C GLY A 7 -11.62 -32.46 -9.97
N ILE A 8 -11.71 -31.79 -11.13
CA ILE A 8 -11.80 -30.33 -11.25
C ILE A 8 -13.25 -29.92 -11.57
N ILE A 9 -13.73 -28.88 -10.90
CA ILE A 9 -14.98 -28.20 -11.19
C ILE A 9 -14.66 -26.85 -11.84
N LYS A 10 -15.38 -26.51 -12.92
CA LYS A 10 -15.29 -25.20 -13.57
C LYS A 10 -16.63 -24.47 -13.49
N ILE A 11 -16.57 -23.19 -13.13
CA ILE A 11 -17.70 -22.25 -13.17
C ILE A 11 -17.55 -21.40 -14.42
N TRP A 12 -18.66 -21.22 -15.14
CA TRP A 12 -18.71 -20.56 -16.43
C TRP A 12 -19.72 -19.43 -16.38
N THR A 13 -19.35 -18.26 -16.91
CA THR A 13 -20.30 -17.19 -17.17
C THR A 13 -20.83 -17.30 -18.59
N LEU A 14 -22.13 -17.56 -18.73
CA LEU A 14 -22.77 -17.72 -20.04
C LEU A 14 -22.78 -16.43 -20.86
N ALA A 15 -22.67 -15.26 -20.23
CA ALA A 15 -22.64 -13.99 -20.95
C ALA A 15 -21.32 -13.75 -21.68
N THR A 16 -20.19 -14.15 -21.09
CA THR A 16 -18.84 -13.96 -21.61
C THR A 16 -18.30 -15.21 -22.30
N MET A 17 -18.92 -16.36 -22.07
CA MET A 17 -18.44 -17.69 -22.50
C MET A 17 -17.03 -18.01 -21.97
N GLU A 18 -16.65 -17.41 -20.85
CA GLU A 18 -15.37 -17.63 -20.18
C GLU A 18 -15.54 -18.46 -18.92
N ALA A 19 -14.50 -19.22 -18.57
CA ALA A 19 -14.43 -19.97 -17.32
C ALA A 19 -13.95 -19.03 -16.21
N ASP A 20 -14.86 -18.60 -15.34
CA ASP A 20 -14.57 -17.65 -14.27
C ASP A 20 -13.63 -18.24 -13.22
N THR A 21 -13.87 -19.50 -12.84
CA THR A 21 -13.10 -20.17 -11.80
C THR A 21 -12.95 -21.65 -12.08
N SER A 22 -11.78 -22.18 -11.70
CA SER A 22 -11.44 -23.59 -11.74
C SER A 22 -11.06 -24.02 -10.34
N ILE A 23 -11.75 -25.01 -9.80
CA ILE A 23 -11.64 -25.43 -8.41
C ILE A 23 -11.29 -26.92 -8.38
N GLU A 24 -10.21 -27.27 -7.70
CA GLU A 24 -9.86 -28.67 -7.41
C GLU A 24 -10.75 -29.17 -6.27
N ALA A 25 -11.74 -29.98 -6.62
CA ALA A 25 -12.79 -30.41 -5.70
C ALA A 25 -12.51 -31.80 -5.12
N HIS A 26 -11.97 -32.70 -5.93
CA HIS A 26 -11.74 -34.10 -5.60
C HIS A 26 -10.35 -34.53 -6.05
N ASN A 27 -9.81 -35.56 -5.38
CA ASN A 27 -8.48 -36.11 -5.72
C ASN A 27 -8.54 -37.11 -6.89
N ASP A 28 -9.74 -37.44 -7.36
CA ASP A 28 -10.00 -38.40 -8.42
C ASP A 28 -11.29 -38.00 -9.17
N LYS A 29 -11.66 -38.78 -10.18
CA LYS A 29 -12.80 -38.54 -11.07
C LYS A 29 -14.09 -38.23 -10.31
N ILE A 30 -14.70 -37.11 -10.69
CA ILE A 30 -16.05 -36.73 -10.28
C ILE A 30 -17.04 -37.50 -11.15
N TRP A 31 -18.03 -38.13 -10.51
CA TRP A 31 -19.08 -38.88 -11.20
C TRP A 31 -20.41 -38.17 -11.22
N THR A 32 -20.66 -37.34 -10.22
CA THR A 32 -21.94 -36.66 -10.07
C THR A 32 -21.74 -35.21 -9.67
N LEU A 33 -22.58 -34.37 -10.25
CA LEU A 33 -22.77 -32.98 -9.91
C LEU A 33 -24.28 -32.79 -9.83
N LEU A 34 -24.78 -32.49 -8.64
CA LEU A 34 -26.19 -32.23 -8.37
C LEU A 34 -26.36 -30.79 -7.91
N VAL A 35 -27.52 -30.22 -8.20
CA VAL A 35 -27.92 -28.88 -7.78
C VAL A 35 -29.20 -29.00 -6.96
N ASN A 36 -29.33 -28.17 -5.93
CA ASN A 36 -30.58 -28.06 -5.18
C ASN A 36 -31.66 -27.39 -6.05
N HIS A 37 -32.94 -27.60 -5.72
CA HIS A 37 -34.07 -26.98 -6.42
C HIS A 37 -33.98 -25.45 -6.47
N ASP A 38 -33.43 -24.85 -5.41
CA ASP A 38 -33.29 -23.39 -5.28
C ASP A 38 -31.95 -22.86 -5.83
N GLU A 39 -31.15 -23.71 -6.49
CA GLU A 39 -29.84 -23.40 -7.09
C GLU A 39 -28.79 -22.77 -6.15
N SER A 40 -29.07 -22.74 -4.85
CA SER A 40 -28.20 -22.14 -3.83
C SER A 40 -27.03 -23.04 -3.41
N GLU A 41 -27.17 -24.34 -3.63
CA GLU A 41 -26.21 -25.36 -3.20
C GLU A 41 -25.99 -26.39 -4.31
N TYR A 42 -24.73 -26.84 -4.42
CA TYR A 42 -24.30 -27.87 -5.35
C TYR A 42 -23.61 -28.99 -4.58
N VAL A 43 -23.81 -30.22 -5.01
CA VAL A 43 -23.18 -31.40 -4.42
C VAL A 43 -22.33 -32.10 -5.46
N THR A 44 -21.08 -32.40 -5.13
CA THR A 44 -20.22 -33.26 -5.94
C THR A 44 -19.84 -34.51 -5.20
N ALA A 45 -19.80 -35.63 -5.92
CA ALA A 45 -19.24 -36.88 -5.40
C ALA A 45 -18.28 -37.52 -6.40
N GLY A 46 -17.17 -38.02 -5.87
CA GLY A 46 -16.06 -38.57 -6.64
C GLY A 46 -15.72 -40.02 -6.28
N THR A 47 -14.82 -40.61 -7.06
CA THR A 47 -14.24 -41.95 -6.82
C THR A 47 -13.40 -42.01 -5.55
N ASP A 48 -12.93 -40.85 -5.09
CA ASP A 48 -12.18 -40.66 -3.85
C ASP A 48 -13.02 -40.90 -2.58
N GLY A 49 -14.31 -41.24 -2.73
CA GLY A 49 -15.23 -41.51 -1.64
C GLY A 49 -15.68 -40.26 -0.90
N ARG A 50 -15.39 -39.05 -1.43
CA ARG A 50 -15.79 -37.79 -0.84
C ARG A 50 -17.08 -37.29 -1.45
N ILE A 51 -17.89 -36.64 -0.62
CA ILE A 51 -19.04 -35.84 -1.03
C ILE A 51 -18.76 -34.42 -0.54
N VAL A 52 -18.78 -33.46 -1.45
CA VAL A 52 -18.51 -32.05 -1.15
C VAL A 52 -19.77 -31.25 -1.42
N LEU A 53 -20.20 -30.46 -0.43
CA LEU A 53 -21.28 -29.50 -0.54
C LEU A 53 -20.68 -28.12 -0.82
N TRP A 54 -21.17 -27.49 -1.87
CA TRP A 54 -20.80 -26.16 -2.31
C TRP A 54 -21.99 -25.24 -2.09
N LYS A 55 -21.75 -24.07 -1.51
CA LYS A 55 -22.76 -23.02 -1.36
C LYS A 55 -22.38 -21.85 -2.24
N ASP A 56 -23.34 -21.29 -2.97
CA ASP A 56 -23.11 -20.05 -3.68
C ASP A 56 -22.97 -18.88 -2.67
N VAL A 57 -21.79 -18.26 -2.68
CA VAL A 57 -21.44 -17.11 -1.83
C VAL A 57 -21.20 -15.86 -2.67
N SER A 58 -21.58 -15.87 -3.95
CA SER A 58 -21.32 -14.76 -4.89
C SER A 58 -21.96 -13.47 -4.41
N GLU A 59 -23.23 -13.51 -4.00
CA GLU A 59 -23.95 -12.32 -3.51
C GLU A 59 -23.43 -11.83 -2.17
N GLU A 60 -23.09 -12.73 -1.24
CA GLU A 60 -22.50 -12.36 0.05
C GLU A 60 -21.14 -11.68 -0.13
N ARG A 61 -20.30 -12.22 -1.03
CA ARG A 61 -19.02 -11.62 -1.38
C ARG A 61 -19.18 -10.24 -2.03
N LYS A 62 -20.12 -10.09 -2.98
CA LYS A 62 -20.41 -8.78 -3.59
C LYS A 62 -20.85 -7.77 -2.53
N LEU A 63 -21.78 -8.14 -1.66
CA LEU A 63 -22.26 -7.26 -0.59
C LEU A 63 -21.13 -6.88 0.38
N GLU A 64 -20.26 -7.83 0.73
CA GLU A 64 -19.10 -7.57 1.58
C GLU A 64 -18.09 -6.64 0.88
N GLU A 65 -17.83 -6.84 -0.40
CA GLU A 65 -16.95 -5.99 -1.22
C GLU A 65 -17.52 -4.58 -1.38
N GLU A 66 -18.82 -4.44 -1.62
CA GLU A 66 -19.54 -3.17 -1.67
C GLU A 66 -19.54 -2.46 -0.32
N ALA A 67 -19.76 -3.19 0.78
CA ALA A 67 -19.69 -2.64 2.13
C ALA A 67 -18.26 -2.16 2.46
N LYS A 68 -17.24 -2.95 2.10
CA LYS A 68 -15.83 -2.55 2.23
C LYS A 68 -15.52 -1.33 1.35
N ALA A 69 -16.02 -1.27 0.12
CA ALA A 69 -15.82 -0.15 -0.79
C ALA A 69 -16.49 1.13 -0.26
N LYS A 70 -17.73 1.02 0.21
CA LYS A 70 -18.47 2.12 0.82
C LYS A 70 -17.77 2.65 2.06
N LYS A 71 -17.32 1.77 2.96
CA LYS A 71 -16.54 2.15 4.14
C LYS A 71 -15.26 2.89 3.75
N ARG A 72 -14.53 2.40 2.74
CA ARG A 72 -13.32 3.08 2.23
C ARG A 72 -13.61 4.48 1.68
N MET A 73 -14.74 4.64 0.98
CA MET A 73 -15.16 5.93 0.44
C MET A 73 -15.53 6.91 1.56
N GLU A 74 -16.25 6.45 2.58
CA GLU A 74 -16.58 7.24 3.76
C GLU A 74 -15.31 7.68 4.50
N GLU A 75 -14.35 6.78 4.72
CA GLU A 75 -13.06 7.09 5.33
C GLU A 75 -12.27 8.13 4.52
N GLU A 76 -12.19 7.98 3.20
CA GLU A 76 -11.50 8.96 2.34
C GLU A 76 -12.19 10.32 2.35
N GLN A 77 -13.52 10.36 2.34
CA GLN A 77 -14.27 11.61 2.45
C GLN A 77 -14.00 12.30 3.78
N THR A 78 -13.99 11.56 4.90
CA THR A 78 -13.68 12.14 6.21
C THR A 78 -12.26 12.70 6.25
N LEU A 79 -11.28 12.01 5.67
CA LEU A 79 -9.90 12.47 5.59
C LEU A 79 -9.78 13.76 4.75
N ASN A 80 -10.43 13.79 3.59
CA ASN A 80 -10.41 14.98 2.72
C ASN A 80 -11.08 16.17 3.41
N ASN A 81 -12.20 15.96 4.10
CA ASN A 81 -12.86 17.01 4.87
C ASN A 81 -11.94 17.57 5.98
N LEU A 82 -11.17 16.72 6.67
CA LEU A 82 -10.20 17.18 7.68
C LEU A 82 -9.05 17.98 7.06
N LEU A 83 -8.60 17.59 5.87
CA LEU A 83 -7.56 18.30 5.11
C LEU A 83 -8.05 19.66 4.60
N GLU A 84 -9.31 19.77 4.16
CA GLU A 84 -9.93 21.04 3.75
C GLU A 84 -10.15 21.99 4.93
N GLN A 85 -10.32 21.46 6.14
CA GLN A 85 -10.47 22.24 7.37
C GLN A 85 -9.12 22.63 8.01
N ASP A 86 -7.98 22.37 7.34
CA ASP A 86 -6.62 22.57 7.86
C ASP A 86 -6.36 21.86 9.22
N ARG A 87 -7.13 20.82 9.53
CA ARG A 87 -6.99 20.03 10.77
C ARG A 87 -5.97 18.91 10.59
N PHE A 88 -4.73 19.30 10.29
CA PHE A 88 -3.68 18.35 9.89
C PHE A 88 -3.30 17.33 10.96
N GLN A 89 -3.34 17.71 12.25
CA GLN A 89 -3.04 16.80 13.35
C GLN A 89 -4.04 15.64 13.40
N GLU A 90 -5.34 15.95 13.42
CA GLU A 90 -6.39 14.92 13.45
C GLU A 90 -6.41 14.09 12.17
N ALA A 91 -6.15 14.71 11.01
CA ALA A 91 -5.98 13.99 9.75
C ALA A 91 -4.82 12.98 9.82
N LEU A 92 -3.69 13.35 10.44
CA LEU A 92 -2.54 12.47 10.60
C LEU A 92 -2.86 11.30 11.54
N GLU A 93 -3.51 11.58 12.68
CA GLU A 93 -3.93 10.54 13.62
C GLU A 93 -4.91 9.55 12.98
N PHE A 94 -5.88 10.06 12.22
CA PHE A 94 -6.85 9.24 11.50
C PHE A 94 -6.18 8.40 10.42
N ALA A 95 -5.27 8.98 9.63
CA ALA A 95 -4.53 8.27 8.59
C ALA A 95 -3.63 7.15 9.14
N LEU A 96 -3.00 7.38 10.30
CA LEU A 96 -2.20 6.36 10.99
C LEU A 96 -3.06 5.24 11.56
N GLY A 97 -4.26 5.55 12.07
CA GLY A 97 -5.23 4.56 12.54
C GLY A 97 -5.76 3.66 11.43
N LEU A 98 -5.87 4.16 10.20
CA LEU A 98 -6.31 3.38 9.03
C LEU A 98 -5.26 2.38 8.52
N VAL A 99 -4.02 2.47 8.99
CA VAL A 99 -2.87 1.67 8.54
C VAL A 99 -2.66 1.72 7.01
N ARG A 100 -2.91 2.88 6.39
CA ARG A 100 -2.84 3.05 4.93
C ARG A 100 -1.72 4.04 4.55
N PRO A 101 -0.59 3.56 3.97
CA PRO A 101 0.58 4.39 3.69
C PRO A 101 0.29 5.57 2.75
N PHE A 102 -0.56 5.40 1.73
CA PHE A 102 -0.80 6.47 0.76
C PHE A 102 -1.64 7.62 1.33
N CYS A 103 -2.59 7.31 2.22
CA CYS A 103 -3.41 8.32 2.89
C CYS A 103 -2.54 9.18 3.81
N ALA A 104 -1.67 8.55 4.61
CA ALA A 104 -0.73 9.25 5.47
C ALA A 104 0.25 10.12 4.67
N LEU A 105 0.73 9.64 3.51
CA LEU A 105 1.60 10.42 2.64
C LEU A 105 0.94 11.72 2.17
N LYS A 106 -0.34 11.68 1.76
CA LYS A 106 -1.07 12.90 1.36
C LYS A 106 -1.10 13.95 2.49
N VAL A 107 -1.29 13.52 3.74
CA VAL A 107 -1.28 14.43 4.91
C VAL A 107 0.12 14.98 5.15
N ILE A 108 1.14 14.13 5.07
CA ILE A 108 2.54 14.52 5.28
C ILE A 108 3.01 15.51 4.21
N ASP A 109 2.67 15.31 2.93
CA ASP A 109 3.03 16.25 1.87
C ASP A 109 2.42 17.65 2.15
N ARG A 110 1.16 17.71 2.58
CA ARG A 110 0.53 18.99 2.98
C ARG A 110 1.18 19.61 4.21
N LEU A 111 1.58 18.80 5.20
CA LEU A 111 2.31 19.27 6.37
C LEU A 111 3.71 19.78 6.05
N ILE A 112 4.39 19.18 5.06
CA ILE A 112 5.70 19.62 4.57
C ILE A 112 5.56 20.97 3.87
N ASP A 113 4.52 21.14 3.04
CA ASP A 113 4.25 22.41 2.36
C ASP A 113 3.94 23.56 3.36
N GLY A 114 3.31 23.23 4.49
CA GLY A 114 2.96 24.18 5.56
C GLY A 114 4.02 24.38 6.66
N ASP A 115 5.15 23.66 6.65
CA ASP A 115 6.17 23.65 7.71
C ASP A 115 5.65 23.27 9.13
N GLU A 116 4.51 22.56 9.19
CA GLU A 116 3.85 22.14 10.44
C GLU A 116 4.16 20.69 10.84
N LEU A 117 5.06 20.03 10.11
CA LEU A 117 5.39 18.61 10.33
C LEU A 117 5.98 18.35 11.72
N MET A 118 6.93 19.17 12.16
CA MET A 118 7.59 19.03 13.48
C MET A 118 6.60 19.07 14.66
N PRO A 119 5.75 20.12 14.81
CA PRO A 119 4.81 20.19 15.93
C PRO A 119 3.73 19.11 15.87
N ALA A 120 3.33 18.64 14.68
CA ALA A 120 2.43 17.50 14.55
C ALA A 120 3.06 16.23 15.10
N LEU A 121 4.31 15.92 14.71
CA LEU A 121 5.02 14.70 15.13
C LEU A 121 5.32 14.66 16.63
N MET A 122 5.56 15.81 17.28
CA MET A 122 5.80 15.86 18.73
C MET A 122 4.59 15.46 19.58
N LYS A 123 3.37 15.54 19.03
CA LYS A 123 2.15 15.15 19.74
C LYS A 123 1.80 13.66 19.58
N LEU A 124 2.47 12.95 18.67
CA LEU A 124 2.21 11.54 18.44
C LEU A 124 2.81 10.68 19.56
N ASP A 125 2.12 9.58 19.87
CA ASP A 125 2.61 8.54 20.78
C ASP A 125 3.62 7.60 20.10
N LYS A 126 4.38 6.86 20.92
CA LYS A 126 5.42 5.94 20.46
C LYS A 126 4.91 4.89 19.47
N GLN A 127 3.66 4.39 19.60
CA GLN A 127 3.11 3.40 18.68
C GLN A 127 2.82 4.00 17.30
N ARG A 128 2.23 5.20 17.27
CA ARG A 128 1.99 5.92 16.02
C ARG A 128 3.28 6.32 15.31
N ILE A 129 4.31 6.72 16.05
CA ILE A 129 5.64 7.00 15.48
C ILE A 129 6.24 5.75 14.83
N GLN A 130 6.08 4.58 15.44
CA GLN A 130 6.54 3.32 14.84
C GLN A 130 5.80 3.01 13.53
N ILE A 131 4.46 3.12 13.51
CA ILE A 131 3.65 2.91 12.30
C ILE A 131 4.08 3.88 11.19
N LEU A 132 4.32 5.15 11.55
CA LEU A 132 4.78 6.16 10.61
C LEU A 132 6.17 5.83 10.05
N LEU A 133 7.09 5.32 10.88
CA LEU A 133 8.41 4.85 10.44
C LEU A 133 8.29 3.68 9.47
N ASP A 134 7.42 2.72 9.75
CA ASP A 134 7.15 1.59 8.85
C ASP A 134 6.63 2.08 7.49
N PHE A 135 5.73 3.08 7.46
CA PHE A 135 5.29 3.71 6.20
C PHE A 135 6.41 4.47 5.51
N ALA A 136 7.23 5.18 6.28
CA ALA A 136 8.37 5.90 5.74
C ALA A 136 9.37 4.94 5.06
N THR A 137 9.58 3.72 5.57
CA THR A 137 10.42 2.71 4.87
C THR A 137 9.86 2.39 3.48
N GLN A 138 8.54 2.23 3.36
CA GLN A 138 7.88 1.95 2.07
C GLN A 138 8.02 3.13 1.12
N TRP A 139 7.81 4.35 1.61
CA TRP A 139 7.94 5.58 0.81
C TRP A 139 9.36 5.83 0.33
N ASN A 140 10.38 5.39 1.09
CA ASN A 140 11.78 5.56 0.73
C ASN A 140 12.21 4.70 -0.47
N THR A 141 11.52 3.58 -0.73
CA THR A 141 11.83 2.71 -1.88
C THR A 141 11.55 3.39 -3.23
N ASN A 142 10.64 4.35 -3.27
CA ASN A 142 10.24 5.09 -4.47
C ASN A 142 10.85 6.50 -4.46
N SER A 143 11.52 6.86 -5.57
CA SER A 143 12.20 8.15 -5.70
C SER A 143 11.26 9.35 -5.56
N ARG A 144 10.00 9.24 -6.00
CA ARG A 144 9.02 10.35 -5.92
C ARG A 144 8.59 10.67 -4.49
N THR A 145 8.49 9.64 -3.65
CA THR A 145 8.01 9.74 -2.25
C THR A 145 9.16 9.73 -1.24
N SER A 146 10.40 9.56 -1.72
CA SER A 146 11.60 9.53 -0.88
C SER A 146 11.84 10.83 -0.10
N LEU A 147 11.51 11.99 -0.68
CA LEU A 147 11.70 13.28 -0.01
C LEU A 147 10.83 13.40 1.25
N ALA A 148 9.54 13.05 1.14
CA ALA A 148 8.61 13.03 2.27
C ALA A 148 9.10 12.09 3.38
N SER A 149 9.57 10.90 2.99
CA SER A 149 10.13 9.90 3.90
C SER A 149 11.38 10.41 4.65
N GLN A 150 12.33 11.02 3.94
CA GLN A 150 13.55 11.56 4.56
C GLN A 150 13.25 12.75 5.47
N ASN A 151 12.27 13.59 5.12
CA ASN A 151 11.82 14.68 5.98
C ASN A 151 11.22 14.14 7.29
N VAL A 152 10.33 13.15 7.20
CA VAL A 152 9.76 12.48 8.39
C VAL A 152 10.87 11.88 9.25
N LEU A 153 11.81 11.15 8.66
CA LEU A 153 12.93 10.56 9.39
C LEU A 153 13.78 11.64 10.08
N ASN A 154 14.13 12.72 9.37
CA ASN A 154 14.90 13.83 9.91
C ASN A 154 14.18 14.53 11.07
N CYS A 155 12.87 14.71 10.96
CA CYS A 155 12.05 15.28 12.03
C CYS A 155 12.06 14.38 13.28
N ILE A 156 11.87 13.06 13.11
CA ILE A 156 11.87 12.10 14.21
C ILE A 156 13.25 12.03 14.89
N LEU A 157 14.34 12.02 14.12
CA LEU A 157 15.70 12.01 14.66
C LEU A 157 16.06 13.30 15.43
N LYS A 158 15.40 14.42 15.10
CA LYS A 158 15.58 15.69 15.83
C LYS A 158 14.70 15.81 17.05
N SER A 159 13.52 15.18 17.04
CA SER A 159 12.55 15.29 18.13
C SER A 159 12.79 14.29 19.25
N LEU A 160 13.33 13.09 18.96
CA LEU A 160 13.55 12.03 19.94
C LEU A 160 15.04 11.84 20.25
N PRO A 161 15.40 11.68 21.54
CA PRO A 161 16.77 11.33 21.91
C PRO A 161 17.10 9.89 21.45
N PRO A 162 18.39 9.58 21.20
CA PRO A 162 18.81 8.26 20.73
C PRO A 162 18.38 7.11 21.65
N ASP A 163 18.33 7.34 22.97
CA ASP A 163 17.97 6.31 23.95
C ASP A 163 16.51 5.88 23.81
N GLU A 164 15.57 6.82 23.63
CA GLU A 164 14.16 6.52 23.40
C GLU A 164 13.91 5.88 22.02
N LEU A 165 14.72 6.24 21.03
CA LEU A 165 14.67 5.64 19.70
C LEU A 165 15.02 4.15 19.73
N LEU A 166 15.92 3.73 20.62
CA LEU A 166 16.30 2.33 20.82
C LEU A 166 15.21 1.51 21.53
N GLU A 167 14.31 2.15 22.29
CA GLU A 167 13.17 1.49 22.91
C GLU A 167 12.08 1.10 21.90
N LEU A 168 12.07 1.71 20.71
CA LEU A 168 11.10 1.41 19.67
C LEU A 168 11.35 0.00 19.10
N PRO A 169 10.30 -0.84 19.00
CA PRO A 169 10.46 -2.16 18.43
C PRO A 169 10.78 -2.07 16.93
N ASN A 170 11.64 -2.98 16.46
CA ASN A 170 12.08 -3.07 15.06
C ASN A 170 12.83 -1.87 14.48
N ILE A 171 13.24 -0.89 15.29
CA ILE A 171 13.96 0.31 14.82
C ILE A 171 15.23 -0.03 14.02
N ARG A 172 15.94 -1.10 14.42
CA ARG A 172 17.16 -1.55 13.73
C ARG A 172 16.89 -1.91 12.27
N SER A 173 15.84 -2.69 12.02
CA SER A 173 15.44 -3.11 10.67
C SER A 173 14.98 -1.91 9.84
N VAL A 174 14.25 -0.98 10.46
CA VAL A 174 13.81 0.26 9.82
C VAL A 174 15.04 1.05 9.38
N VAL A 175 15.99 1.35 10.27
CA VAL A 175 17.21 2.10 9.96
C VAL A 175 18.05 1.40 8.90
N GLU A 176 18.21 0.07 8.98
CA GLU A 176 18.91 -0.71 7.96
C GLU A 176 18.28 -0.56 6.57
N SER A 177 16.95 -0.51 6.48
CA SER A 177 16.25 -0.26 5.22
C SER A 177 16.47 1.15 4.67
N PHE A 178 16.72 2.15 5.52
CA PHE A 178 16.97 3.53 5.11
C PHE A 178 18.37 3.74 4.54
N ILE A 179 19.40 3.08 5.10
CA ILE A 179 20.82 3.33 4.78
C ILE A 179 21.12 3.28 3.27
N PRO A 180 20.71 2.27 2.49
CA PRO A 180 21.06 2.18 1.07
C PRO A 180 20.46 3.32 0.24
N TYR A 181 19.21 3.67 0.51
CA TYR A 181 18.46 4.67 -0.25
C TYR A 181 18.84 6.10 0.16
N THR A 182 19.08 6.36 1.45
CA THR A 182 19.59 7.67 1.90
C THR A 182 20.97 7.94 1.34
N LYS A 183 21.88 6.95 1.30
CA LYS A 183 23.19 7.08 0.64
C LYS A 183 23.05 7.42 -0.85
N ARG A 184 22.19 6.69 -1.55
CA ARG A 184 21.91 6.94 -2.99
C ARG A 184 21.34 8.34 -3.23
N TRP A 185 20.41 8.79 -2.39
CA TRP A 185 19.82 10.12 -2.45
C TRP A 185 20.87 11.22 -2.18
N ALA A 186 21.68 11.05 -1.13
CA ALA A 186 22.76 11.98 -0.79
C ALA A 186 23.82 12.11 -1.90
N HIS A 187 24.16 11.00 -2.56
CA HIS A 187 25.04 11.04 -3.73
C HIS A 187 24.38 11.79 -4.91
N GLY A 188 23.08 11.58 -5.15
CA GLY A 188 22.33 12.28 -6.20
C GLY A 188 22.27 13.80 -5.99
N THR A 189 22.02 14.26 -4.75
CA THR A 189 21.98 15.69 -4.43
C THR A 189 23.37 16.34 -4.50
N SER A 190 24.42 15.65 -4.05
CA SER A 190 25.81 16.15 -4.15
C SER A 190 26.30 16.34 -5.60
N GLN A 191 25.85 15.50 -6.53
CA GLN A 191 26.13 15.67 -7.97
C GLN A 191 25.33 16.83 -8.58
N GLN A 192 24.11 17.09 -8.11
CA GLN A 192 23.30 18.22 -8.58
C GLN A 192 23.76 19.58 -7.99
N SER A 193 24.28 19.60 -6.77
CA SER A 193 24.81 20.80 -6.10
C SER A 193 26.23 21.17 -6.53
N SER A 194 26.92 20.29 -7.27
CA SER A 194 28.14 20.68 -7.99
C SER A 194 27.72 21.67 -9.08
N PRO A 195 28.15 22.95 -9.05
CA PRO A 195 27.67 23.93 -10.01
C PRO A 195 27.95 23.39 -11.40
N ARG A 196 26.92 23.34 -12.25
CA ARG A 196 27.06 23.16 -13.70
C ARG A 196 28.24 24.05 -14.10
N ARG A 197 29.40 23.44 -14.38
CA ARG A 197 30.57 24.17 -14.87
C ARG A 197 30.05 24.96 -16.06
N LEU A 198 29.93 26.27 -15.87
CA LEU A 198 29.71 27.24 -16.93
C LEU A 198 30.74 26.86 -17.99
N VAL A 199 30.28 26.21 -19.05
CA VAL A 199 31.06 26.07 -20.27
C VAL A 199 31.11 27.48 -20.83
N THR A 200 32.10 28.25 -20.35
CA THR A 200 32.55 29.49 -20.96
C THR A 200 32.95 29.14 -22.39
N LYS A 201 32.02 29.29 -23.33
CA LYS A 201 32.35 29.49 -24.74
C LYS A 201 33.03 30.86 -24.85
N PHE A 202 34.31 30.92 -24.51
CA PHE A 202 35.20 31.91 -25.13
C PHE A 202 35.39 31.45 -26.57
N HIS A 203 34.57 31.97 -27.49
CA HIS A 203 34.92 31.97 -28.90
C HIS A 203 36.01 33.01 -29.07
N LEU A 204 37.24 32.53 -29.28
CA LEU A 204 38.35 33.32 -29.76
C LEU A 204 37.97 34.01 -31.07
N GLU A 205 37.99 35.33 -31.06
CA GLU A 205 38.28 36.12 -32.25
C GLU A 205 39.69 35.73 -32.73
N SER A 206 39.77 35.15 -33.93
CA SER A 206 40.89 35.38 -34.84
C SER A 206 40.50 34.88 -36.23
N ASN A 207 40.34 35.79 -37.18
CA ASN A 207 41.01 35.65 -38.47
C ASN A 207 41.04 37.01 -39.16
N ALA A 208 42.24 37.60 -39.15
CA ALA A 208 42.66 38.58 -40.12
C ALA A 208 42.95 37.86 -41.44
N THR A 209 42.37 38.32 -42.54
CA THR A 209 43.07 38.75 -43.77
C THR A 209 42.10 39.48 -44.67
#